data_AF-A0A840SL15-F1
#
_entry.id   AF-A0A840SL15-F1
#
_cell.length_a   1.000
_cell.length_b   1.000
_cell.length_c   1.000
_cell.angle_alpha   90.00
_cell.angle_beta   90.00
_cell.angle_gamma   90.00
#
_symmetry.space_group_name_H-M   'P 1'
#
loop_
_entity.id
_entity.type
_entity.pdbx_description
1 polymer ?
#
loop_
_entity_poly.entity_id
_entity_poly.type
_entity_poly.pdbx_seq_one_letter_code
_entity_poly.pdbx_strand_id
1 'polypeptide(L)'
;MKFKNPIEFLKSKKSLRVFIEKQTQAIENSGKALIFTVVGSIILMFAAALAIFFTNVQGEEKVMVPDVVGKNIYTGLFELEQKELYGKIQFRDSETGGDEGKIIAQDPVEGSIVKAYRRITLTVSRGATLDNLPDYTGSNYNDTVNKIELHYAGEVPLIKIKTPIYLTSEKNAGTIIAQYPEPDTAIIDPVEVQFIVSAGNEVHQVTVPEVEGKSISQLLELMKTSKVVFDFTNTYKHEKKFKASCENAGKKLDPYSRVKAELSFKIKEDADKTTSGIFSFNLPEYPFPVPVKLDCLDPEGIETTVIDFTHPGKSITIPYEVKKGSTLSLTVNGEMLKKEVVQ
;
A
#
# COMPACT_ATOMS: atom_id res chain seq x y z
N MET A 1 -87.02 -96.71 -55.15
CA MET A 1 -87.12 -96.39 -53.70
C MET A 1 -87.56 -94.94 -53.57
N LYS A 2 -88.53 -94.67 -52.70
CA LYS A 2 -89.37 -93.45 -52.64
C LYS A 2 -88.60 -92.15 -52.34
N PHE A 3 -89.02 -91.06 -52.98
CA PHE A 3 -88.77 -89.68 -52.55
C PHE A 3 -89.37 -89.43 -51.14
N LYS A 4 -88.61 -88.76 -50.26
CA LYS A 4 -89.11 -88.16 -49.01
C LYS A 4 -88.76 -86.67 -48.97
N ASN A 5 -89.67 -85.92 -48.35
CA ASN A 5 -90.12 -84.56 -48.66
C ASN A 5 -89.21 -83.38 -48.21
N PRO A 6 -89.35 -82.20 -48.85
CA PRO A 6 -88.58 -80.97 -48.57
C PRO A 6 -89.02 -80.14 -47.34
N ILE A 7 -89.96 -80.62 -46.52
CA ILE A 7 -90.55 -79.84 -45.41
C ILE A 7 -89.65 -79.82 -44.15
N GLU A 8 -88.77 -80.81 -43.93
CA GLU A 8 -87.83 -80.83 -42.80
C GLU A 8 -86.74 -79.74 -42.89
N PHE A 9 -86.40 -79.29 -44.10
CA PHE A 9 -85.36 -78.28 -44.32
C PHE A 9 -85.78 -76.87 -43.86
N LEU A 10 -87.08 -76.56 -43.89
CA LEU A 10 -87.58 -75.22 -43.56
C LEU A 10 -87.70 -74.97 -42.04
N LYS A 11 -87.81 -76.01 -41.21
CA LYS A 11 -87.89 -75.86 -39.74
C LYS A 11 -86.52 -75.57 -39.10
N SER A 12 -85.44 -76.05 -39.73
CA SER A 12 -84.05 -75.83 -39.30
C SER A 12 -83.60 -74.36 -39.44
N LYS A 13 -84.05 -73.65 -40.49
CA LYS A 13 -83.61 -72.27 -40.75
C LYS A 13 -84.12 -71.25 -39.72
N LYS A 14 -85.30 -71.47 -39.13
CA LYS A 14 -85.92 -70.53 -38.16
C LYS A 14 -85.31 -70.66 -36.77
N SER A 15 -85.02 -71.88 -36.32
CA SER A 15 -84.30 -72.11 -35.05
C SER A 15 -82.85 -71.63 -35.12
N LEU A 16 -82.19 -71.76 -36.27
CA LEU A 16 -80.85 -71.26 -36.49
C LEU A 16 -80.79 -69.71 -36.42
N ARG A 17 -81.77 -69.01 -37.00
CA ARG A 17 -81.84 -67.54 -36.93
C ARG A 17 -82.06 -67.03 -35.51
N VAL A 18 -82.99 -67.62 -34.76
CA VAL A 18 -83.25 -67.22 -33.35
C VAL A 18 -82.05 -67.53 -32.46
N PHE A 19 -81.32 -68.63 -32.72
CA PHE A 19 -80.07 -68.94 -32.02
C PHE A 19 -78.96 -67.94 -32.33
N ILE A 20 -78.82 -67.53 -33.59
CA ILE A 20 -77.83 -66.53 -34.02
C ILE A 20 -78.15 -65.14 -33.45
N GLU A 21 -79.41 -64.73 -33.41
CA GLU A 21 -79.86 -63.45 -32.82
C GLU A 21 -79.62 -63.42 -31.29
N LYS A 22 -79.93 -64.51 -30.58
CA LYS A 22 -79.63 -64.62 -29.14
C LYS A 22 -78.14 -64.59 -28.83
N GLN A 23 -77.32 -65.23 -29.68
CA GLN A 23 -75.86 -65.20 -29.55
C GLN A 23 -75.28 -63.81 -29.86
N THR A 24 -75.78 -63.12 -30.88
CA THR A 24 -75.31 -61.76 -31.21
C THR A 24 -75.67 -60.74 -30.12
N GLN A 25 -76.85 -60.85 -29.50
CA GLN A 25 -77.25 -59.99 -28.38
C GLN A 25 -76.44 -60.25 -27.10
N ALA A 26 -76.06 -61.51 -26.84
CA ALA A 26 -75.16 -61.87 -25.74
C ALA A 26 -73.74 -61.31 -25.98
N ILE A 27 -73.24 -61.38 -27.21
CA ILE A 27 -71.94 -60.82 -27.60
C ILE A 27 -71.93 -59.28 -27.50
N GLU A 28 -73.04 -58.59 -27.77
CA GLU A 28 -73.09 -57.12 -27.68
C GLU A 28 -72.99 -56.59 -26.23
N ASN A 29 -73.67 -57.25 -25.27
CA ASN A 29 -73.58 -56.88 -23.86
C ASN A 29 -72.27 -57.34 -23.22
N SER A 30 -71.75 -58.51 -23.60
CA SER A 30 -70.43 -58.98 -23.15
C SER A 30 -69.29 -58.17 -23.75
N GLY A 31 -69.40 -57.71 -25.00
CA GLY A 31 -68.40 -56.88 -25.67
C GLY A 31 -68.24 -55.51 -25.03
N LYS A 32 -69.34 -54.85 -24.63
CA LYS A 32 -69.28 -53.59 -23.87
C LYS A 32 -68.60 -53.78 -22.51
N ALA A 33 -68.93 -54.84 -21.78
CA ALA A 33 -68.26 -55.18 -20.51
C ALA A 33 -66.76 -55.47 -20.68
N LEU A 34 -66.36 -56.13 -21.78
CA LEU A 34 -64.97 -56.40 -22.13
C LEU A 34 -64.21 -55.10 -22.46
N ILE A 35 -64.83 -54.17 -23.18
CA ILE A 35 -64.25 -52.86 -23.47
C ILE A 35 -64.08 -52.05 -22.17
N PHE A 36 -65.08 -52.01 -21.29
CA PHE A 36 -64.98 -51.29 -20.01
C PHE A 36 -63.90 -51.87 -19.09
N THR A 37 -63.73 -53.19 -19.06
CA THR A 37 -62.67 -53.82 -18.25
C THR A 37 -61.28 -53.57 -18.83
N VAL A 38 -61.11 -53.63 -20.16
CA VAL A 38 -59.85 -53.28 -20.83
C VAL A 38 -59.50 -51.82 -20.60
N VAL A 39 -60.43 -50.88 -20.85
CA VAL A 39 -60.22 -49.45 -20.62
C VAL A 39 -59.93 -49.17 -19.14
N GLY A 40 -60.67 -49.79 -18.22
CA GLY A 40 -60.43 -49.68 -16.78
C GLY A 40 -59.03 -50.17 -16.38
N SER A 41 -58.56 -51.28 -16.96
CA SER A 41 -57.21 -51.81 -16.70
C SER A 41 -56.11 -50.90 -17.24
N ILE A 42 -56.32 -50.26 -18.41
CA ILE A 42 -55.38 -49.30 -18.99
C ILE A 42 -55.30 -48.05 -18.13
N ILE A 43 -56.45 -47.53 -17.66
CA ILE A 43 -56.48 -46.36 -16.77
C ILE A 43 -55.78 -46.68 -15.44
N LEU A 44 -56.02 -47.87 -14.88
CA LEU A 44 -55.36 -48.33 -13.65
C LEU A 44 -53.84 -48.44 -13.85
N MET A 45 -53.41 -49.02 -14.98
CA MET A 45 -51.99 -49.15 -15.33
C MET A 45 -51.34 -47.78 -15.52
N PHE A 46 -52.02 -46.84 -16.18
CA PHE A 46 -51.53 -45.48 -16.37
C PHE A 46 -51.44 -44.71 -15.04
N ALA A 47 -52.44 -44.84 -14.17
CA ALA A 47 -52.42 -44.25 -12.83
C ALA A 47 -51.30 -44.83 -11.97
N ALA A 48 -51.06 -46.16 -12.02
CA ALA A 48 -49.96 -46.80 -11.33
C ALA A 48 -48.60 -46.34 -11.88
N ALA A 49 -48.45 -46.21 -13.20
CA ALA A 49 -47.24 -45.69 -13.83
C ALA A 49 -46.96 -44.24 -13.42
N LEU A 50 -47.99 -43.38 -13.37
CA LEU A 50 -47.86 -42.01 -12.87
C LEU A 50 -47.49 -41.99 -11.38
N ALA A 51 -48.10 -42.83 -10.55
CA ALA A 51 -47.77 -42.90 -9.13
C ALA A 51 -46.32 -43.35 -8.90
N ILE A 52 -45.83 -44.34 -9.66
CA ILE A 52 -44.43 -44.78 -9.63
C ILE A 52 -43.51 -43.67 -10.15
N PHE A 53 -43.90 -42.99 -11.22
CA PHE A 53 -43.12 -41.88 -11.78
C PHE A 53 -42.97 -40.73 -10.78
N PHE A 54 -44.07 -40.27 -10.17
CA PHE A 54 -44.01 -39.19 -9.17
C PHE A 54 -43.34 -39.59 -7.86
N THR A 55 -43.32 -40.88 -7.49
CA THR A 55 -42.56 -41.35 -6.31
C THR A 55 -41.08 -41.56 -6.59
N ASN A 56 -40.68 -41.84 -7.84
CA ASN A 56 -39.28 -41.99 -8.24
C ASN A 56 -38.61 -40.69 -8.72
N VAL A 57 -39.38 -39.64 -9.03
CA VAL A 57 -38.84 -38.28 -9.15
C VAL A 57 -38.47 -37.80 -7.74
N GLN A 58 -37.37 -38.33 -7.21
CA GLN A 58 -36.74 -37.84 -6.00
C GLN A 58 -36.29 -36.39 -6.24
N GLY A 59 -36.52 -35.54 -5.24
CA GLY A 59 -36.14 -34.13 -5.28
C GLY A 59 -34.65 -33.96 -5.57
N GLU A 60 -34.29 -32.77 -6.07
CA GLU A 60 -32.91 -32.45 -6.46
C GLU A 60 -31.93 -32.81 -5.35
N GLU A 61 -30.94 -33.64 -5.69
CA GLU A 61 -29.88 -34.06 -4.78
C GLU A 61 -29.17 -32.83 -4.20
N LYS A 62 -28.95 -32.83 -2.89
CA LYS A 62 -28.32 -31.71 -2.18
C LYS A 62 -27.02 -32.16 -1.57
N VAL A 63 -26.00 -31.34 -1.76
CA VAL A 63 -24.63 -31.60 -1.32
C VAL A 63 -24.13 -30.44 -0.45
N MET A 64 -23.20 -30.75 0.45
CA MET A 64 -22.54 -29.77 1.30
C MET A 64 -21.32 -29.21 0.58
N VAL A 65 -21.17 -27.88 0.58
CA VAL A 65 -20.02 -27.20 0.01
C VAL A 65 -18.78 -27.45 0.90
N PRO A 66 -17.68 -28.01 0.35
CA PRO A 66 -16.44 -28.22 1.09
C PRO A 66 -15.70 -26.90 1.35
N ASP A 67 -14.77 -26.94 2.30
CA ASP A 67 -13.82 -25.84 2.53
C ASP A 67 -12.65 -25.94 1.55
N VAL A 68 -12.57 -24.96 0.66
CA VAL A 68 -11.48 -24.87 -0.32
C VAL A 68 -10.67 -23.58 -0.18
N VAL A 69 -10.95 -22.75 0.84
CA VAL A 69 -10.18 -21.53 1.11
C VAL A 69 -8.76 -21.88 1.58
N GLY A 70 -7.76 -21.13 1.12
CA GLY A 70 -6.35 -21.36 1.40
C GLY A 70 -5.71 -22.51 0.60
N LYS A 71 -6.50 -23.33 -0.10
CA LYS A 71 -6.00 -24.40 -0.96
C LYS A 71 -5.58 -23.87 -2.33
N ASN A 72 -4.72 -24.63 -3.00
CA ASN A 72 -4.39 -24.37 -4.41
C ASN A 72 -5.63 -24.60 -5.29
N ILE A 73 -5.78 -23.81 -6.36
CA ILE A 73 -6.89 -23.91 -7.31
C ILE A 73 -7.15 -25.33 -7.82
N TYR A 74 -6.09 -26.11 -8.11
CA TYR A 74 -6.24 -27.49 -8.61
C TYR A 74 -6.85 -28.41 -7.54
N THR A 75 -6.37 -28.31 -6.31
CA THR A 75 -6.89 -29.08 -5.17
C THR A 75 -8.33 -28.70 -4.85
N GLY A 76 -8.64 -27.40 -4.84
CA GLY A 76 -10.00 -26.91 -4.57
C GLY A 76 -11.01 -27.35 -5.62
N LEU A 77 -10.65 -27.30 -6.91
CA LEU A 77 -11.52 -27.78 -7.99
C LEU A 77 -11.78 -29.29 -7.88
N PHE A 78 -10.76 -30.06 -7.54
CA PHE A 78 -10.89 -31.51 -7.36
C PHE A 78 -11.82 -31.88 -6.18
N GLU A 79 -11.75 -31.14 -5.07
CA GLU A 79 -12.66 -31.34 -3.94
C GLU A 79 -14.11 -30.96 -4.26
N LEU A 80 -14.32 -29.91 -5.04
CA LEU A 80 -15.66 -29.56 -5.53
C LEU A 80 -16.22 -30.67 -6.44
N GLU A 81 -15.42 -31.20 -7.36
CA GLU A 81 -15.83 -32.26 -8.27
C GLU A 81 -16.23 -33.54 -7.52
N GLN A 82 -15.49 -33.92 -6.47
CA GLN A 82 -15.84 -35.06 -5.59
C GLN A 82 -17.15 -34.86 -4.82
N LYS A 83 -17.63 -33.61 -4.69
CA LYS A 83 -18.92 -33.26 -4.10
C LYS A 83 -19.99 -32.97 -5.15
N GLU A 84 -19.73 -33.31 -6.41
CA GLU A 84 -20.61 -33.04 -7.55
C GLU A 84 -20.90 -31.54 -7.73
N LEU A 85 -19.93 -30.67 -7.42
CA LEU A 85 -20.03 -29.22 -7.56
C LEU A 85 -19.11 -28.71 -8.67
N TYR A 86 -19.49 -27.59 -9.28
CA TYR A 86 -18.67 -26.97 -10.33
C TYR A 86 -18.00 -25.69 -9.82
N GLY A 87 -16.68 -25.58 -10.00
CA GLY A 87 -15.96 -24.33 -9.71
C GLY A 87 -16.13 -23.29 -10.83
N LYS A 88 -16.42 -22.05 -10.47
CA LYS A 88 -16.32 -20.87 -11.34
C LYS A 88 -15.20 -19.98 -10.82
N ILE A 89 -14.15 -19.80 -11.62
CA ILE A 89 -12.96 -19.05 -11.20
C ILE A 89 -13.12 -17.56 -11.47
N GLN A 90 -12.74 -16.74 -10.50
CA GLN A 90 -12.54 -15.30 -10.61
C GLN A 90 -11.17 -14.96 -10.07
N PHE A 91 -10.49 -14.01 -10.69
CA PHE A 91 -9.17 -13.58 -10.27
C PHE A 91 -9.24 -12.23 -9.57
N ARG A 92 -8.51 -12.07 -8.47
CA ARG A 92 -8.37 -10.80 -7.73
C ARG A 92 -6.94 -10.65 -7.23
N ASP A 93 -6.46 -9.41 -7.16
CA ASP A 93 -5.17 -9.12 -6.54
C ASP A 93 -5.27 -9.30 -5.02
N SER A 94 -4.23 -9.89 -4.42
CA SER A 94 -4.14 -10.05 -2.96
C SER A 94 -3.23 -8.97 -2.40
N GLU A 95 -3.37 -8.66 -1.11
CA GLU A 95 -2.42 -7.80 -0.39
C GLU A 95 -1.29 -8.63 0.25
N THR A 96 -1.43 -9.96 0.26
CA THR A 96 -0.51 -10.89 0.92
C THR A 96 0.36 -11.63 -0.11
N GLY A 97 1.68 -11.53 0.06
CA GLY A 97 2.66 -12.29 -0.72
C GLY A 97 2.51 -13.80 -0.52
N GLY A 98 2.71 -14.58 -1.59
CA GLY A 98 2.68 -16.06 -1.52
C GLY A 98 1.29 -16.70 -1.63
N ASP A 99 0.24 -15.91 -1.86
CA ASP A 99 -1.12 -16.43 -2.13
C ASP A 99 -1.41 -16.64 -3.61
N GLU A 100 -0.44 -16.39 -4.50
CA GLU A 100 -0.61 -16.61 -5.93
C GLU A 100 -1.10 -18.04 -6.22
N GLY A 101 -2.22 -18.14 -6.94
CA GLY A 101 -2.83 -19.43 -7.30
C GLY A 101 -3.59 -20.12 -6.16
N LYS A 102 -3.69 -19.50 -4.97
CA LYS A 102 -4.56 -19.97 -3.88
C LYS A 102 -5.95 -19.35 -3.94
N ILE A 103 -6.93 -20.08 -3.43
CA ILE A 103 -8.30 -19.62 -3.27
C ILE A 103 -8.37 -18.75 -2.01
N ILE A 104 -8.62 -17.46 -2.17
CA ILE A 104 -8.73 -16.50 -1.05
C ILE A 104 -10.17 -16.33 -0.55
N ALA A 105 -11.16 -16.66 -1.38
CA ALA A 105 -12.56 -16.66 -0.98
C ALA A 105 -13.38 -17.64 -1.84
N GLN A 106 -14.45 -18.16 -1.25
CA GLN A 106 -15.45 -18.97 -1.96
C GLN A 106 -16.87 -18.45 -1.67
N ASP A 107 -17.76 -18.60 -2.65
CA ASP A 107 -19.19 -18.33 -2.50
C ASP A 107 -20.01 -19.39 -3.25
N PRO A 108 -20.95 -20.11 -2.60
CA PRO A 108 -21.28 -20.08 -1.17
C PRO A 108 -20.15 -20.51 -0.22
N VAL A 109 -20.23 -20.05 1.03
CA VAL A 109 -19.28 -20.39 2.10
C VAL A 109 -19.31 -21.89 2.44
N GLU A 110 -18.23 -22.38 3.04
CA GLU A 110 -18.13 -23.76 3.52
C GLU A 110 -19.34 -24.18 4.38
N GLY A 111 -19.70 -25.48 4.32
CA GLY A 111 -20.83 -26.02 5.06
C GLY A 111 -22.22 -25.66 4.51
N SER A 112 -22.31 -24.76 3.53
CA SER A 112 -23.56 -24.44 2.83
C SER A 112 -24.16 -25.69 2.17
N ILE A 113 -25.49 -25.84 2.21
CA ILE A 113 -26.19 -26.93 1.51
C ILE A 113 -26.77 -26.38 0.20
N VAL A 114 -26.28 -26.91 -0.92
CA VAL A 114 -26.68 -26.49 -2.27
C VAL A 114 -27.16 -27.67 -3.08
N LYS A 115 -27.84 -27.40 -4.20
CA LYS A 115 -28.17 -28.44 -5.18
C LYS A 115 -26.87 -29.03 -5.75
N ALA A 116 -26.86 -30.32 -6.01
CA ALA A 116 -25.81 -30.96 -6.81
C ALA A 116 -25.67 -30.21 -8.14
N TYR A 117 -24.45 -30.21 -8.69
CA TYR A 117 -24.06 -29.50 -9.91
C TYR A 117 -24.18 -27.97 -9.84
N ARG A 118 -24.35 -27.39 -8.64
CA ARG A 118 -24.32 -25.94 -8.47
C ARG A 118 -22.90 -25.41 -8.70
N ARG A 119 -22.83 -24.23 -9.33
CA ARG A 119 -21.59 -23.47 -9.47
C ARG A 119 -21.23 -22.76 -8.16
N ILE A 120 -20.00 -22.97 -7.70
CA ILE A 120 -19.35 -22.30 -6.58
C ILE A 120 -18.33 -21.31 -7.15
N THR A 121 -18.46 -20.03 -6.80
CA THR A 121 -17.51 -19.00 -7.22
C THR A 121 -16.27 -19.08 -6.34
N LEU A 122 -15.11 -19.26 -6.96
CA LEU A 122 -13.81 -19.26 -6.31
C LEU A 122 -13.06 -17.99 -6.70
N THR A 123 -12.71 -17.19 -5.71
CA THR A 123 -11.81 -16.05 -5.90
C THR A 123 -10.38 -16.52 -5.69
N VAL A 124 -9.59 -16.50 -6.75
CA VAL A 124 -8.19 -16.92 -6.77
C VAL A 124 -7.30 -15.70 -6.79
N SER A 125 -6.29 -15.70 -5.92
CA SER A 125 -5.32 -14.61 -5.85
C SER A 125 -4.38 -14.63 -7.06
N ARG A 126 -4.19 -13.45 -7.66
CA ARG A 126 -3.17 -13.17 -8.68
C ARG A 126 -1.80 -12.85 -8.08
N GLY A 127 -1.66 -12.94 -6.75
CA GLY A 127 -0.50 -12.43 -6.03
C GLY A 127 -0.67 -10.96 -5.63
N ALA A 128 0.34 -10.44 -4.93
CA ALA A 128 0.43 -9.02 -4.60
C ALA A 128 0.65 -8.19 -5.86
N THR A 129 0.05 -6.99 -5.93
CA THR A 129 0.36 -6.04 -7.00
C THR A 129 1.84 -5.68 -6.86
N LEU A 130 2.66 -6.19 -7.77
CA LEU A 130 4.10 -5.97 -7.77
C LEU A 130 4.35 -4.49 -8.09
N ASP A 131 4.64 -3.69 -7.08
CA ASP A 131 5.25 -2.38 -7.28
C ASP A 131 6.77 -2.59 -7.37
N ASN A 132 7.44 -1.87 -8.26
CA ASN A 132 8.87 -2.01 -8.47
C ASN A 132 9.62 -0.89 -7.73
N LEU A 133 10.78 -1.23 -7.17
CA LEU A 133 11.63 -0.25 -6.50
C LEU A 133 12.15 0.79 -7.53
N PRO A 134 11.81 2.08 -7.38
CA PRO A 134 12.28 3.10 -8.32
C PRO A 134 13.80 3.29 -8.27
N ASP A 135 14.37 3.84 -9.35
CA ASP A 135 15.76 4.34 -9.35
C ASP A 135 15.82 5.74 -8.74
N TYR A 136 16.52 5.85 -7.63
CA TYR A 136 16.80 7.10 -6.92
C TYR A 136 18.22 7.60 -7.15
N THR A 137 19.03 6.91 -7.94
CA THR A 137 20.40 7.28 -8.24
C THR A 137 20.47 8.66 -8.89
N GLY A 138 21.37 9.51 -8.42
CA GLY A 138 21.52 10.89 -8.90
C GLY A 138 20.57 11.90 -8.25
N SER A 139 19.57 11.46 -7.48
CA SER A 139 18.70 12.36 -6.71
C SER A 139 19.38 12.84 -5.42
N ASN A 140 18.86 13.94 -4.85
CA ASN A 140 19.25 14.37 -3.51
C ASN A 140 18.67 13.39 -2.47
N TYR A 141 19.49 12.97 -1.51
CA TYR A 141 19.10 11.99 -0.49
C TYR A 141 17.91 12.47 0.36
N ASN A 142 17.93 13.71 0.86
CA ASN A 142 16.87 14.22 1.74
C ASN A 142 15.54 14.34 0.99
N ASP A 143 15.56 14.88 -0.23
CA ASP A 143 14.36 14.97 -1.07
C ASP A 143 13.80 13.59 -1.40
N THR A 144 14.69 12.61 -1.61
CA THR A 144 14.31 11.22 -1.89
C THR A 144 13.64 10.57 -0.69
N VAL A 145 14.22 10.71 0.51
CA VAL A 145 13.63 10.22 1.76
C VAL A 145 12.22 10.78 1.93
N ASN A 146 12.05 12.10 1.81
CA ASN A 146 10.75 12.75 1.93
C ASN A 146 9.73 12.23 0.90
N LYS A 147 10.15 12.01 -0.35
CA LYS A 147 9.29 11.46 -1.40
C LYS A 147 8.86 10.02 -1.10
N ILE A 148 9.78 9.18 -0.66
CA ILE A 148 9.51 7.78 -0.31
C ILE A 148 8.55 7.74 0.88
N GLU A 149 8.82 8.49 1.94
CA GLU A 149 7.97 8.55 3.12
C GLU A 149 6.56 9.03 2.77
N LEU A 150 6.41 9.98 1.83
CA LEU A 150 5.09 10.46 1.40
C LEU A 150 4.34 9.46 0.51
N HIS A 151 5.03 8.78 -0.42
CA HIS A 151 4.40 7.87 -1.39
C HIS A 151 4.09 6.49 -0.80
N TYR A 152 4.92 6.00 0.12
CA TYR A 152 4.80 4.68 0.73
C TYR A 152 4.35 4.76 2.20
N ALA A 153 3.69 5.86 2.57
CA ALA A 153 3.05 6.03 3.88
C ALA A 153 1.88 5.05 4.04
N GLY A 154 1.92 4.21 5.08
CA GLY A 154 0.85 3.28 5.44
C GLY A 154 1.08 2.66 6.82
N GLU A 155 0.12 1.87 7.33
CA GLU A 155 0.27 1.15 8.61
C GLU A 155 1.44 0.16 8.58
N VAL A 156 1.78 -0.36 7.40
CA VAL A 156 2.99 -1.15 7.14
C VAL A 156 3.75 -0.51 5.97
N PRO A 157 4.89 0.17 6.18
CA PRO A 157 5.63 0.81 5.10
C PRO A 157 6.24 -0.25 4.18
N LEU A 158 5.90 -0.18 2.89
CA LEU A 158 6.43 -1.09 1.86
C LEU A 158 7.93 -0.88 1.60
N ILE A 159 8.42 0.35 1.85
CA ILE A 159 9.84 0.70 1.75
C ILE A 159 10.29 1.25 3.09
N LYS A 160 11.36 0.66 3.63
CA LYS A 160 12.01 1.12 4.85
C LYS A 160 13.44 1.55 4.55
N ILE A 161 13.76 2.80 4.84
CA ILE A 161 15.08 3.37 4.53
C ILE A 161 16.06 3.04 5.66
N LYS A 162 17.21 2.44 5.31
CA LYS A 162 18.34 2.22 6.21
C LYS A 162 19.21 3.47 6.31
N THR A 163 20.01 3.54 7.37
CA THR A 163 21.05 4.56 7.49
C THR A 163 21.97 4.51 6.25
N PRO A 164 22.12 5.65 5.55
CA PRO A 164 22.94 5.70 4.34
C PRO A 164 24.43 5.58 4.67
N ILE A 165 25.19 5.09 3.69
CA ILE A 165 26.65 5.04 3.73
C ILE A 165 27.19 6.23 2.93
N TYR A 166 28.15 6.95 3.50
CA TYR A 166 28.74 8.12 2.84
C TYR A 166 30.10 7.80 2.25
N LEU A 167 30.32 8.19 0.99
CA LEU A 167 31.59 8.06 0.31
C LEU A 167 31.99 9.36 -0.37
N THR A 168 33.29 9.64 -0.38
CA THR A 168 33.87 10.73 -1.19
C THR A 168 33.63 10.43 -2.66
N SER A 169 33.09 11.40 -3.40
CA SER A 169 32.79 11.27 -4.82
C SER A 169 32.81 12.64 -5.48
N GLU A 170 33.11 12.70 -6.77
CA GLU A 170 33.08 13.92 -7.58
C GLU A 170 31.65 14.50 -7.72
N LYS A 171 30.62 13.72 -7.40
CA LYS A 171 29.23 14.21 -7.34
C LYS A 171 29.05 15.20 -6.19
N ASN A 172 28.12 16.14 -6.36
CA ASN A 172 27.74 17.08 -5.30
C ASN A 172 27.40 16.36 -3.99
N ALA A 173 27.73 16.98 -2.86
CA ALA A 173 27.40 16.44 -1.55
C ALA A 173 25.88 16.27 -1.40
N GLY A 174 25.45 15.14 -0.83
CA GLY A 174 24.04 14.77 -0.67
C GLY A 174 23.41 14.04 -1.86
N THR A 175 24.14 13.84 -2.98
CA THR A 175 23.64 13.07 -4.13
C THR A 175 23.76 11.56 -3.91
N ILE A 176 22.70 10.79 -4.18
CA ILE A 176 22.72 9.33 -4.14
C ILE A 176 23.62 8.81 -5.27
N ILE A 177 24.64 8.04 -4.90
CA ILE A 177 25.61 7.42 -5.82
C ILE A 177 25.12 6.05 -6.24
N ALA A 178 24.56 5.29 -5.31
CA ALA A 178 24.05 3.95 -5.52
C ALA A 178 22.93 3.65 -4.53
N GLN A 179 22.11 2.67 -4.85
CA GLN A 179 21.07 2.14 -3.99
C GLN A 179 21.16 0.62 -3.94
N TYR A 180 20.64 0.05 -2.86
CA TYR A 180 20.45 -1.39 -2.71
C TYR A 180 19.13 -1.66 -1.98
N PRO A 181 18.25 -2.55 -2.46
CA PRO A 181 18.35 -3.32 -3.70
C PRO A 181 18.44 -2.47 -4.97
N GLU A 182 18.86 -3.09 -6.07
CA GLU A 182 18.95 -2.43 -7.38
C GLU A 182 17.58 -1.90 -7.82
N PRO A 183 17.54 -0.86 -8.68
CA PRO A 183 16.29 -0.42 -9.30
C PRO A 183 15.52 -1.56 -9.97
N ASP A 184 14.21 -1.40 -10.08
CA ASP A 184 13.26 -2.37 -10.62
C ASP A 184 13.14 -3.69 -9.82
N THR A 185 13.73 -3.75 -8.62
CA THR A 185 13.50 -4.88 -7.69
C THR A 185 12.02 -4.93 -7.30
N ALA A 186 11.39 -6.09 -7.50
CA ALA A 186 10.00 -6.33 -7.11
C ALA A 186 9.79 -6.19 -5.59
N ILE A 187 8.82 -5.36 -5.19
CA ILE A 187 8.42 -5.15 -3.80
C ILE A 187 7.32 -6.17 -3.48
N ILE A 188 7.72 -7.37 -3.06
CA ILE A 188 6.80 -8.46 -2.66
C ILE A 188 6.46 -8.36 -1.16
N ASP A 189 7.45 -7.94 -0.37
CA ASP A 189 7.39 -7.74 1.08
C ASP A 189 8.03 -6.38 1.40
N PRO A 190 7.92 -5.85 2.64
CA PRO A 190 8.63 -4.62 3.03
C PRO A 190 10.12 -4.69 2.70
N VAL A 191 10.57 -3.84 1.78
CA VAL A 191 11.97 -3.80 1.32
C VAL A 191 12.75 -2.79 2.14
N GLU A 192 13.90 -3.22 2.68
CA GLU A 192 14.85 -2.32 3.32
C GLU A 192 15.84 -1.77 2.29
N VAL A 193 15.73 -0.47 1.98
CA VAL A 193 16.57 0.21 0.99
C VAL A 193 17.73 0.92 1.69
N GLN A 194 18.95 0.67 1.23
CA GLN A 194 20.16 1.35 1.67
C GLN A 194 20.72 2.20 0.53
N PHE A 195 21.02 3.46 0.83
CA PHE A 195 21.64 4.39 -0.12
C PHE A 195 23.12 4.59 0.19
N ILE A 196 23.92 4.69 -0.87
CA ILE A 196 25.27 5.25 -0.83
C ILE A 196 25.17 6.70 -1.29
N VAL A 197 25.62 7.64 -0.48
CA VAL A 197 25.45 9.09 -0.72
C VAL A 197 26.81 9.76 -0.83
N SER A 198 26.94 10.69 -1.77
CA SER A 198 28.15 11.47 -1.96
C SER A 198 28.37 12.43 -0.79
N ALA A 199 29.57 12.38 -0.21
CA ALA A 199 30.07 13.40 0.70
C ALA A 199 30.67 14.61 -0.04
N GLY A 200 30.74 14.57 -1.38
CA GLY A 200 31.51 15.51 -2.19
C GLY A 200 33.01 15.20 -2.23
N ASN A 201 33.73 15.85 -3.14
CA ASN A 201 35.19 15.74 -3.32
C ASN A 201 35.85 17.12 -3.35
N GLU A 202 35.32 18.08 -2.59
CA GLU A 202 35.92 19.41 -2.54
C GLU A 202 37.21 19.40 -1.71
N VAL A 203 38.29 18.93 -2.31
CA VAL A 203 39.66 19.11 -1.83
C VAL A 203 40.11 20.53 -2.21
N HIS A 204 39.41 21.53 -1.69
CA HIS A 204 39.84 22.91 -1.75
C HIS A 204 40.00 23.38 -0.32
N GLN A 205 41.25 23.44 0.13
CA GLN A 205 41.54 24.03 1.43
C GLN A 205 40.96 25.44 1.46
N VAL A 206 40.17 25.71 2.48
CA VAL A 206 39.50 26.98 2.70
C VAL A 206 40.40 27.88 3.53
N THR A 207 40.51 29.14 3.14
CA THR A 207 41.26 30.11 3.94
C THR A 207 40.34 30.64 5.03
N VAL A 208 40.79 30.59 6.28
CA VAL A 208 40.06 31.17 7.41
C VAL A 208 39.97 32.68 7.20
N PRO A 209 38.76 33.26 7.04
CA PRO A 209 38.61 34.68 6.79
C PRO A 209 38.96 35.48 8.04
N GLU A 210 39.49 36.68 7.84
CA GLU A 210 39.72 37.64 8.93
C GLU A 210 38.38 38.14 9.45
N VAL A 211 38.17 38.06 10.77
CA VAL A 211 36.94 38.54 11.42
C VAL A 211 37.13 39.85 12.18
N GLU A 212 38.39 40.30 12.35
CA GLU A 212 38.71 41.47 13.16
C GLU A 212 38.11 42.75 12.56
N GLY A 213 37.48 43.56 13.43
CA GLY A 213 36.86 44.83 13.06
C GLY A 213 35.56 44.72 12.25
N LYS A 214 35.06 43.51 11.94
CA LYS A 214 33.81 43.32 11.20
C LYS A 214 32.57 43.50 12.10
N SER A 215 31.45 43.93 11.52
CA SER A 215 30.15 43.98 12.22
C SER A 215 29.44 42.62 12.23
N ILE A 216 28.39 42.46 13.06
CA ILE A 216 27.60 41.20 13.11
C ILE A 216 27.06 40.84 11.72
N SER A 217 26.50 41.80 10.98
CA SER A 217 25.99 41.55 9.62
C SER A 217 27.09 41.06 8.67
N GLN A 218 28.31 41.62 8.77
CA GLN A 218 29.45 41.17 7.96
C GLN A 218 29.94 39.78 8.37
N LEU A 219 29.87 39.44 9.66
CA LEU A 219 30.19 38.09 10.13
C LEU A 219 29.19 37.07 9.60
N LEU A 220 27.89 37.40 9.58
CA LEU A 220 26.86 36.54 9.01
C LEU A 220 27.08 36.31 7.50
N GLU A 221 27.50 37.34 6.77
CA GLU A 221 27.86 37.21 5.35
C GLU A 221 29.10 36.31 5.15
N LEU A 222 30.10 36.42 6.04
CA LEU A 222 31.25 35.51 6.04
C LEU A 222 30.83 34.07 6.35
N MET A 223 29.94 33.84 7.32
CA MET A 223 29.44 32.49 7.62
C MET A 223 28.71 31.87 6.43
N LYS A 224 27.98 32.70 5.66
CA LYS A 224 27.25 32.24 4.47
C LYS A 224 28.17 31.84 3.32
N THR A 225 29.25 32.59 3.12
CA THR A 225 30.14 32.45 1.96
C THR A 225 31.35 31.56 2.24
N SER A 226 31.82 31.51 3.48
CA SER A 226 32.94 30.67 3.88
C SER A 226 32.49 29.25 4.20
N LYS A 227 33.31 28.27 3.81
CA LYS A 227 33.14 26.88 4.20
C LYS A 227 33.93 26.58 5.48
N VAL A 228 33.86 27.46 6.48
CA VAL A 228 34.51 27.31 7.80
C VAL A 228 33.42 27.38 8.86
N VAL A 229 33.49 26.51 9.87
CA VAL A 229 32.53 26.51 10.98
C VAL A 229 33.07 27.38 12.10
N PHE A 230 32.39 28.49 12.39
CA PHE A 230 32.76 29.37 13.49
C PHE A 230 32.07 28.97 14.79
N ASP A 231 32.86 28.68 15.82
CA ASP A 231 32.41 28.51 17.19
C ASP A 231 32.57 29.85 17.92
N PHE A 232 31.50 30.66 17.88
CA PHE A 232 31.47 31.98 18.50
C PHE A 232 31.27 31.87 20.02
N THR A 233 32.11 32.57 20.76
CA THR A 233 32.01 32.71 22.22
C THR A 233 31.98 34.19 22.57
N ASN A 234 31.25 34.56 23.62
CA ASN A 234 31.23 35.93 24.11
C ASN A 234 32.18 36.07 25.30
N THR A 235 33.24 36.84 25.12
CA THR A 235 34.16 37.19 26.19
C THR A 235 33.76 38.58 26.69
N TYR A 236 33.04 38.65 27.81
CA TYR A 236 32.67 39.92 28.46
C TYR A 236 33.94 40.66 28.90
N LYS A 237 34.45 41.52 28.01
CA LYS A 237 35.42 42.55 28.35
C LYS A 237 34.65 43.86 28.33
N HIS A 238 34.83 44.69 29.35
CA HIS A 238 34.23 46.03 29.46
C HIS A 238 34.74 47.00 28.37
N GLU A 239 34.59 46.64 27.10
CA GLU A 239 35.04 47.40 25.96
C GLU A 239 33.88 48.16 25.31
N LYS A 240 34.15 49.41 24.91
CA LYS A 240 33.13 50.32 24.35
C LYS A 240 32.75 50.02 22.89
N LYS A 241 33.48 49.12 22.21
CA LYS A 241 33.33 48.85 20.77
C LYS A 241 33.28 47.34 20.53
N PHE A 242 32.49 46.91 19.54
CA PHE A 242 32.46 45.51 19.07
C PHE A 242 33.85 45.13 18.58
N LYS A 243 34.39 44.01 19.09
CA LYS A 243 35.58 43.36 18.54
C LYS A 243 35.27 41.90 18.28
N ALA A 244 35.80 41.39 17.19
CA ALA A 244 35.81 39.97 16.89
C ALA A 244 37.25 39.53 16.67
N SER A 245 37.59 38.31 17.08
CA SER A 245 38.88 37.68 16.80
C SER A 245 38.63 36.21 16.45
N CYS A 246 39.40 35.65 15.51
CA CYS A 246 39.31 34.23 15.16
C CYS A 246 40.69 33.58 15.27
N GLU A 247 40.72 32.36 15.79
CA GLU A 247 41.92 31.54 15.75
C GLU A 247 42.28 31.20 14.30
N ASN A 248 43.57 31.04 14.01
CA ASN A 248 44.03 30.57 12.70
C ASN A 248 43.62 31.45 11.49
N ALA A 249 43.32 32.74 11.70
CA ALA A 249 43.06 33.70 10.61
C ALA A 249 44.13 33.61 9.51
N GLY A 250 43.70 33.56 8.24
CA GLY A 250 44.59 33.46 7.08
C GLY A 250 45.20 32.07 6.83
N LYS A 251 45.02 31.07 7.72
CA LYS A 251 45.48 29.70 7.46
C LYS A 251 44.53 28.96 6.51
N LYS A 252 45.09 28.00 5.79
CA LYS A 252 44.34 27.06 4.95
C LYS A 252 43.97 25.82 5.76
N LEU A 253 42.68 25.52 5.86
CA LEU A 253 42.13 24.37 6.57
C LEU A 253 41.27 23.53 5.62
N ASP A 254 40.93 22.32 6.04
CA ASP A 254 39.95 21.52 5.32
C ASP A 254 38.56 22.16 5.41
N PRO A 255 37.71 22.05 4.38
CA PRO A 255 36.33 22.56 4.43
C PRO A 255 35.60 22.10 5.68
N TYR A 256 34.81 23.00 6.25
CA TYR A 256 34.03 22.83 7.47
C TYR A 256 34.84 22.53 8.73
N SER A 257 36.16 22.79 8.70
CA SER A 257 36.98 22.85 9.91
C SER A 257 36.41 23.86 10.89
N ARG A 258 36.45 23.50 12.18
CA ARG A 258 35.97 24.35 13.27
C ARG A 258 37.05 25.34 13.70
N VAL A 259 36.65 26.60 13.80
CA VAL A 259 37.51 27.71 14.23
C VAL A 259 36.81 28.44 15.35
N LYS A 260 37.52 28.64 16.46
CA LYS A 260 37.00 29.45 17.56
C LYS A 260 37.05 30.92 17.19
N ALA A 261 35.94 31.61 17.42
CA ALA A 261 35.85 33.05 17.28
C ALA A 261 35.38 33.68 18.60
N GLU A 262 36.09 34.67 19.08
CA GLU A 262 35.69 35.44 20.25
C GLU A 262 35.04 36.73 19.81
N LEU A 263 33.84 36.99 20.34
CA LEU A 263 33.15 38.26 20.21
C LEU A 263 33.23 38.99 21.54
N SER A 264 33.63 40.26 21.50
CA SER A 264 33.61 41.17 22.63
C SER A 264 32.69 42.31 22.27
N PHE A 265 31.47 42.27 22.79
CA PHE A 265 30.55 43.38 22.76
C PHE A 265 29.94 43.57 24.14
N LYS A 266 29.75 44.83 24.52
CA LYS A 266 28.80 45.12 25.58
C LYS A 266 27.44 44.67 25.03
N ILE A 267 26.71 43.83 25.76
CA ILE A 267 25.27 43.72 25.54
C ILE A 267 24.75 45.14 25.73
N LYS A 268 24.59 45.84 24.62
CA LYS A 268 24.08 47.19 24.61
C LYS A 268 22.59 47.05 24.86
N GLU A 269 22.20 47.16 26.12
CA GLU A 269 20.95 47.86 26.43
C GLU A 269 21.18 49.34 26.11
N ASP A 270 21.42 49.68 24.83
CA ASP A 270 21.34 51.07 24.40
C ASP A 270 19.85 51.39 24.16
N ALA A 271 19.46 52.57 24.60
CA ALA A 271 18.09 53.01 24.76
C ALA A 271 17.19 52.68 23.55
N ASP A 272 16.23 51.81 23.83
CA ASP A 272 14.88 51.75 23.24
C ASP A 272 14.48 50.75 22.15
N LYS A 273 15.28 49.78 21.65
CA LYS A 273 14.65 48.63 20.92
C LYS A 273 15.48 47.38 20.58
N THR A 274 16.81 47.36 20.54
CA THR A 274 17.57 46.21 19.96
C THR A 274 18.50 45.51 20.97
N THR A 275 18.64 44.20 20.83
CA THR A 275 19.45 43.29 21.66
C THR A 275 20.38 42.49 20.75
N SER A 276 21.65 42.37 21.14
CA SER A 276 22.64 41.52 20.46
C SER A 276 23.03 40.32 21.32
N GLY A 277 23.26 39.17 20.70
CA GLY A 277 23.59 37.93 21.39
C GLY A 277 24.18 36.87 20.47
N ILE A 278 24.34 35.66 21.02
CA ILE A 278 24.77 34.48 20.26
C ILE A 278 23.71 33.40 20.45
N PHE A 279 23.04 33.03 19.36
CA PHE A 279 22.12 31.91 19.35
C PHE A 279 22.94 30.62 19.32
N SER A 280 22.67 29.71 20.25
CA SER A 280 23.39 28.44 20.36
C SER A 280 22.43 27.26 20.35
N PHE A 281 22.77 26.21 19.60
CA PHE A 281 22.04 24.96 19.57
C PHE A 281 22.97 23.78 19.28
N ASN A 282 22.63 22.58 19.75
CA ASN A 282 23.38 21.37 19.41
C ASN A 282 22.57 20.56 18.40
N LEU A 283 23.05 20.53 17.17
CA LEU A 283 22.51 19.71 16.11
C LEU A 283 23.10 18.29 16.18
N PRO A 284 22.37 17.28 15.66
CA PRO A 284 22.98 16.00 15.30
C PRO A 284 24.22 16.22 14.44
N GLU A 285 25.20 15.31 14.52
CA GLU A 285 26.32 15.33 13.57
C GLU A 285 25.80 14.90 12.20
N TYR A 286 25.97 15.77 11.21
CA TYR A 286 25.59 15.45 9.84
C TYR A 286 26.83 15.02 9.05
N PRO A 287 26.72 13.97 8.24
CA PRO A 287 27.82 13.47 7.41
C PRO A 287 28.20 14.43 6.28
N PHE A 288 27.32 15.38 5.96
CA PHE A 288 27.58 16.50 5.06
C PHE A 288 26.87 17.76 5.57
N PRO A 289 27.31 18.96 5.13
CA PRO A 289 26.67 20.21 5.49
C PRO A 289 25.23 20.26 5.01
N VAL A 290 24.30 20.45 5.95
CA VAL A 290 22.86 20.59 5.65
C VAL A 290 22.46 22.06 5.61
N PRO A 291 21.45 22.46 4.83
CA PRO A 291 20.90 23.81 4.87
C PRO A 291 20.34 24.13 6.25
N VAL A 292 20.78 25.25 6.79
CA VAL A 292 20.37 25.81 8.07
C VAL A 292 19.95 27.26 7.87
N LYS A 293 18.76 27.57 8.37
CA LYS A 293 18.16 28.89 8.32
C LYS A 293 17.81 29.37 9.73
N LEU A 294 18.16 30.59 10.06
CA LEU A 294 17.73 31.27 11.28
C LEU A 294 16.85 32.44 10.88
N ASP A 295 15.57 32.37 11.23
CA ASP A 295 14.59 33.42 10.99
C ASP A 295 14.28 34.19 12.28
N CYS A 296 13.96 35.47 12.15
CA CYS A 296 13.60 36.38 13.23
C CYS A 296 12.21 36.96 12.97
N LEU A 297 11.30 36.77 13.92
CA LEU A 297 10.01 37.44 13.96
C LEU A 297 10.07 38.61 14.94
N ASP A 298 10.03 39.83 14.41
CA ASP A 298 10.02 41.05 15.22
C ASP A 298 8.70 41.20 16.01
N PRO A 299 8.67 42.00 17.10
CA PRO A 299 7.43 42.29 17.85
C PRO A 299 6.31 42.92 17.01
N GLU A 300 6.66 43.52 15.87
CA GLU A 300 5.73 44.12 14.90
C GLU A 300 5.13 43.07 13.94
N GLY A 301 5.50 41.79 14.05
CA GLY A 301 5.02 40.71 13.20
C GLY A 301 5.74 40.58 11.85
N ILE A 302 6.86 41.26 11.67
CA ILE A 302 7.67 41.19 10.46
C ILE A 302 8.67 40.04 10.58
N GLU A 303 8.62 39.10 9.64
CA GLU A 303 9.56 37.98 9.57
C GLU A 303 10.74 38.35 8.66
N THR A 304 11.96 38.15 9.16
CA THR A 304 13.21 38.41 8.45
C THR A 304 14.18 37.25 8.62
N THR A 305 14.94 36.93 7.58
CA THR A 305 15.97 35.89 7.67
C THR A 305 17.28 36.50 8.17
N VAL A 306 17.75 36.02 9.33
CA VAL A 306 19.03 36.43 9.92
C VAL A 306 20.19 35.84 9.13
N ILE A 307 20.14 34.53 8.85
CA ILE A 307 21.12 33.84 8.01
C ILE A 307 20.50 32.60 7.36
N ASP A 308 20.97 32.30 6.16
CA ASP A 308 20.69 31.07 5.40
C ASP A 308 22.01 30.56 4.83
N PHE A 309 22.47 29.41 5.32
CA PHE A 309 23.79 28.84 5.03
C PHE A 309 23.81 27.32 5.22
N THR A 310 24.98 26.67 5.05
CA THR A 310 25.12 25.22 5.27
C THR A 310 26.01 24.92 6.48
N HIS A 311 25.63 23.91 7.28
CA HIS A 311 26.34 23.55 8.51
C HIS A 311 26.45 22.03 8.69
N PRO A 312 27.60 21.47 9.11
CA PRO A 312 27.80 20.02 9.28
C PRO A 312 27.21 19.45 10.60
N GLY A 313 26.39 20.22 11.30
CA GLY A 313 25.82 19.84 12.60
C GLY A 313 26.75 20.05 13.81
N LYS A 314 26.50 19.31 14.89
CA LYS A 314 27.08 19.56 16.24
C LYS A 314 26.70 20.95 16.79
N SER A 315 27.54 21.54 17.65
CA SER A 315 27.30 22.87 18.23
C SER A 315 27.29 23.94 17.15
N ILE A 316 26.15 24.60 16.95
CA ILE A 316 26.01 25.74 16.06
C ILE A 316 25.88 27.01 16.90
N THR A 317 26.67 28.03 16.57
CA THR A 317 26.64 29.34 17.22
C THR A 317 26.48 30.43 16.17
N ILE A 318 25.45 31.27 16.30
CA ILE A 318 25.11 32.31 15.32
C ILE A 318 24.99 33.64 16.06
N PRO A 319 25.85 34.64 15.79
CA PRO A 319 25.67 35.96 16.36
C PRO A 319 24.44 36.65 15.75
N TYR A 320 23.69 37.41 16.54
CA TYR A 320 22.51 38.12 16.07
C TYR A 320 22.42 39.51 16.67
N GLU A 321 21.69 40.39 15.99
CA GLU A 321 21.29 41.73 16.45
C GLU A 321 19.85 41.97 15.98
N VAL A 322 18.90 41.92 16.92
CA VAL A 322 17.45 41.93 16.62
C VAL A 322 16.69 42.80 17.63
N LYS A 323 15.41 43.12 17.39
CA LYS A 323 14.60 43.89 18.36
C LYS A 323 14.36 43.09 19.65
N LYS A 324 14.26 43.76 20.79
CA LYS A 324 13.87 43.15 22.07
C LYS A 324 12.46 42.58 21.96
N GLY A 325 12.26 41.35 22.44
CA GLY A 325 11.00 40.62 22.28
C GLY A 325 10.84 39.92 20.93
N SER A 326 11.84 39.97 20.05
CA SER A 326 11.82 39.19 18.81
C SER A 326 11.95 37.69 19.10
N THR A 327 11.41 36.87 18.22
CA THR A 327 11.51 35.42 18.31
C THR A 327 12.40 34.86 17.21
N LEU A 328 13.47 34.18 17.59
CA LEU A 328 14.37 33.47 16.69
C LEU A 328 13.91 32.03 16.49
N SER A 329 13.86 31.57 15.24
CA SER A 329 13.48 30.20 14.88
C SER A 329 14.56 29.58 14.00
N LEU A 330 15.12 28.46 14.44
CA LEU A 330 16.13 27.68 13.72
C LEU A 330 15.44 26.56 12.94
N THR A 331 15.68 26.54 11.63
CA THR A 331 15.17 25.54 10.69
C THR A 331 16.34 24.81 10.04
N VAL A 332 16.30 23.49 9.99
CA VAL A 332 17.31 22.63 9.37
C VAL A 332 16.62 21.66 8.44
N ASN A 333 17.07 21.55 7.18
CA ASN A 333 16.40 20.75 6.15
C ASN A 333 14.88 21.04 6.00
N GLY A 334 14.45 22.27 6.30
CA GLY A 334 13.03 22.66 6.24
C GLY A 334 12.22 22.32 7.50
N GLU A 335 12.80 21.63 8.49
CA GLU A 335 12.16 21.34 9.77
C GLU A 335 12.62 22.33 10.86
N MET A 336 11.67 22.94 11.57
CA MET A 336 11.97 23.86 12.68
C MET A 336 12.36 23.08 13.94
N LEU A 337 13.60 23.26 14.40
CA LEU A 337 14.16 22.51 15.53
C LEU A 337 14.15 23.27 16.85
N LYS A 338 14.31 24.60 16.82
CA LYS A 338 14.35 25.42 18.04
C LYS A 338 13.73 26.79 17.80
N LYS A 339 13.02 27.27 18.82
CA LYS A 339 12.45 28.62 18.87
C LYS A 339 12.81 29.28 20.20
N GLU A 340 13.30 30.50 20.17
CA GLU A 340 13.78 31.23 21.35
C GLU A 340 13.35 32.70 21.29
N VAL A 341 12.82 33.23 22.39
CA VAL A 341 12.43 34.64 22.50
C VAL A 341 13.60 35.42 23.10
N VAL A 342 14.03 36.46 22.40
CA VAL A 342 15.10 37.35 22.85
C VAL A 342 14.54 38.31 23.90
N GLN A 343 14.98 38.14 25.15
CA GLN A 343 14.49 38.93 26.29
C GLN A 343 15.16 40.29 26.43
#